data_AF-A0AAN7ESR8-F1
#
_entry.id   AF-A0AAN7ESR8-F1
#
_cell.length_a   1.000
_cell.length_b   1.000
_cell.length_c   1.000
_cell.angle_alpha   90.00
_cell.angle_beta   90.00
_cell.angle_gamma   90.00
#
_symmetry.space_group_name_H-M   'P 1'
#
loop_
_entity.id
_entity.type
_entity.pdbx_description
1 polymer ?
#
loop_
_entity_poly.entity_id
_entity_poly.type
_entity_poly.pdbx_seq_one_letter_code
_entity_poly.pdbx_strand_id
1 'polypeptide(L)'
;NQLLIILLLLLIPTWNLNNINVVKCAPACNFRCSNTQYKKACLTYCNLCCAKCLCVPSGTFGHKEECPCYNNWKTKEGGPKCP
;
A
#
# COMPACT_ATOMS: atom_id res chain seq x y z
N ASN A 1 -17.24 31.05 28.51
CA ASN A 1 -17.75 31.68 27.28
C ASN A 1 -17.62 30.68 26.13
N GLN A 2 -18.71 29.94 25.83
CA GLN A 2 -18.72 28.82 24.87
C GLN A 2 -18.30 29.25 23.45
N LEU A 3 -18.47 30.54 23.14
CA LEU A 3 -18.05 31.19 21.89
C LEU A 3 -16.52 31.21 21.70
N LEU A 4 -15.72 31.23 22.77
CA LEU A 4 -14.25 31.21 22.66
C LEU A 4 -13.70 29.83 22.26
N ILE A 5 -14.38 28.76 22.66
CA ILE A 5 -13.96 27.37 22.42
C ILE A 5 -14.18 26.98 20.94
N ILE A 6 -15.26 27.48 20.33
CA ILE A 6 -15.60 27.22 18.92
C ILE A 6 -14.56 27.86 17.98
N LEU A 7 -14.04 29.04 18.33
CA LEU A 7 -13.01 29.73 17.54
C LEU A 7 -11.66 28.97 17.53
N LEU A 8 -11.33 28.29 18.64
CA LEU A 8 -10.11 27.49 18.74
C LEU A 8 -10.19 26.19 17.92
N LEU A 9 -11.38 25.61 17.74
CA LEU A 9 -11.58 24.38 16.96
C LEU A 9 -11.52 24.62 15.44
N LEU A 10 -11.84 25.83 14.97
CA LEU A 10 -11.81 26.21 13.55
C LEU A 10 -10.42 26.62 13.04
N LEU A 11 -9.48 26.90 13.95
CA LEU A 11 -8.08 27.24 13.63
C LEU A 11 -7.14 26.04 13.69
N ILE A 12 -7.64 24.84 13.99
CA ILE A 12 -6.88 23.61 13.86
C ILE A 12 -7.03 23.17 12.39
N PRO A 13 -6.05 23.43 11.49
CA PRO A 13 -6.05 22.75 10.20
C PRO A 13 -6.12 21.26 10.51
N THR A 14 -7.18 20.60 10.06
CA THR A 14 -7.45 19.18 10.28
C THR A 14 -6.14 18.45 10.11
N TRP A 15 -5.58 18.02 11.24
CA TRP A 15 -4.30 17.32 11.32
C TRP A 15 -4.32 16.33 10.19
N ASN A 16 -3.39 16.48 9.23
CA ASN A 16 -3.20 15.50 8.18
C ASN A 16 -3.28 14.16 8.88
N LEU A 17 -4.35 13.41 8.62
CA LEU A 17 -4.37 12.01 8.96
C LEU A 17 -3.32 11.45 8.02
N ASN A 18 -2.07 11.47 8.49
CA ASN A 18 -1.08 10.51 8.11
C ASN A 18 -1.79 9.20 8.37
N ASN A 19 -2.45 8.73 7.30
CA ASN A 19 -3.04 7.44 7.21
C ASN A 19 -1.82 6.54 7.13
N ILE A 20 -1.18 6.34 8.28
CA ILE A 20 -0.25 5.26 8.51
C ILE A 20 -1.14 4.03 8.43
N ASN A 21 -1.53 3.69 7.21
CA ASN A 21 -1.93 2.35 6.86
C ASN A 21 -0.71 1.54 7.20
N VAL A 22 -0.72 0.98 8.41
CA VAL A 22 0.22 -0.08 8.79
C VAL A 22 -0.18 -1.26 7.92
N VAL A 23 0.27 -1.23 6.66
CA VAL A 23 -0.01 -2.31 5.73
C VAL A 23 0.70 -3.52 6.28
N LYS A 24 -0.10 -4.47 6.74
CA LYS A 24 0.40 -5.77 7.16
C LYS A 24 0.77 -6.52 5.87
N CYS A 25 2.02 -6.35 5.44
CA CYS A 25 2.53 -6.94 4.20
C CYS A 25 2.33 -8.46 4.15
N ALA A 26 2.61 -9.17 5.24
CA ALA A 26 2.52 -10.62 5.29
C ALA A 26 1.11 -11.17 4.92
N PRO A 27 0.01 -10.78 5.60
CA PRO A 27 -1.32 -11.26 5.23
C PRO A 27 -1.77 -10.77 3.84
N ALA A 28 -1.46 -9.53 3.46
CA ALA A 28 -1.84 -9.01 2.15
C ALA A 28 -1.13 -9.77 1.01
N CYS A 29 0.17 -10.01 1.14
CA CYS A 29 0.95 -10.78 0.17
C CYS A 29 0.56 -12.26 0.15
N ASN A 30 0.17 -12.84 1.30
CA ASN A 30 -0.36 -14.20 1.33
C ASN A 30 -1.64 -14.34 0.51
N PHE A 31 -2.55 -13.36 0.60
CA PHE A 31 -3.75 -13.32 -0.24
C PHE A 31 -3.40 -13.08 -1.71
N ARG A 32 -2.61 -12.05 -2.01
CA ARG A 32 -2.17 -11.69 -3.37
C ARG A 32 -1.55 -12.88 -4.11
N CYS A 33 -0.72 -13.65 -3.41
CA CYS A 33 -0.02 -14.83 -3.93
C CYS A 33 -0.76 -16.16 -3.71
N SER A 34 -2.05 -16.14 -3.36
CA SER A 34 -2.80 -17.36 -3.06
C SER A 34 -3.08 -18.22 -4.29
N ASN A 35 -3.26 -17.60 -5.47
CA ASN A 35 -3.66 -18.25 -6.72
C ASN A 35 -2.53 -18.30 -7.77
N THR A 36 -1.29 -18.60 -7.34
CA THR A 36 -0.16 -18.78 -8.26
C THR A 36 0.62 -20.04 -7.92
N GLN A 37 1.08 -20.74 -8.96
CA GLN A 37 2.00 -21.88 -8.82
C GLN A 37 3.39 -21.45 -8.33
N TYR A 38 3.78 -20.20 -8.55
CA TYR A 38 5.10 -19.66 -8.17
C TYR A 38 5.09 -18.98 -6.79
N LYS A 39 4.45 -19.62 -5.80
CA LYS A 39 4.10 -19.00 -4.51
C LYS A 39 5.30 -18.40 -3.77
N LYS A 40 6.42 -19.12 -3.71
CA LYS A 40 7.65 -18.63 -3.06
C LYS A 40 8.19 -17.35 -3.70
N ALA A 41 8.30 -17.32 -5.04
CA ALA A 41 8.79 -16.15 -5.75
C ALA A 41 7.82 -14.96 -5.61
N CYS A 42 6.51 -15.20 -5.74
CA CYS A 42 5.49 -14.18 -5.56
C CYS A 42 5.57 -13.55 -4.16
N LEU A 43 5.66 -14.36 -3.10
CA LEU A 43 5.76 -13.85 -1.73
C LEU A 43 7.03 -13.02 -1.51
N THR A 44 8.18 -13.45 -2.05
CA THR A 44 9.43 -12.70 -1.96
C THR A 44 9.29 -11.30 -2.58
N TYR A 45 8.81 -11.23 -3.83
CA TYR A 45 8.69 -9.95 -4.53
C TYR A 45 7.54 -9.09 -4.01
N CYS A 46 6.40 -9.69 -3.64
CA CYS A 46 5.30 -8.94 -3.02
C CYS A 46 5.74 -8.27 -1.72
N ASN A 47 6.43 -9.00 -0.83
CA ASN A 47 6.89 -8.42 0.44
C ASN A 47 7.97 -7.36 0.22
N LEU A 48 8.86 -7.54 -0.77
CA LEU A 48 9.82 -6.51 -1.18
C LEU A 48 9.10 -5.23 -1.63
N CYS A 49 8.11 -5.37 -2.52
CA CYS A 49 7.31 -4.26 -3.02
C CYS A 49 6.47 -3.59 -1.94
N CYS A 50 5.87 -4.38 -1.04
CA CYS A 50 5.12 -3.85 0.08
C CYS A 50 6.00 -3.09 1.07
N ALA A 51 7.20 -3.59 1.40
CA ALA A 51 8.13 -2.87 2.27
C ALA A 51 8.59 -1.53 1.66
N LYS A 52 8.72 -1.46 0.33
CA LYS A 52 9.12 -0.24 -0.37
C LYS A 52 7.97 0.75 -0.56
N CYS A 53 6.80 0.26 -0.93
CA CYS A 53 5.67 1.07 -1.39
C CYS A 53 4.56 1.20 -0.36
N LEU A 54 4.62 0.45 0.75
CA LEU A 54 3.63 0.40 1.82
C LEU A 54 2.20 0.17 1.31
N CYS A 55 2.05 -0.64 0.25
CA CYS A 55 0.80 -0.90 -0.44
C CYS A 55 0.87 -2.26 -1.15
N VAL A 56 -0.22 -3.03 -1.09
CA VAL A 56 -0.42 -4.25 -1.88
C VAL A 56 -1.79 -4.11 -2.55
N PRO A 57 -1.89 -4.22 -3.88
CA PRO A 57 -3.17 -4.02 -4.56
C PRO A 57 -4.12 -5.20 -4.31
N SER A 58 -5.42 -4.95 -4.48
CA SER A 58 -6.48 -5.90 -4.23
C SER A 58 -6.44 -7.11 -5.18
N GLY A 59 -7.16 -8.18 -4.83
CA GLY A 59 -7.22 -9.40 -5.63
C GLY A 59 -5.93 -10.22 -5.65
N THR A 60 -5.90 -11.23 -6.53
CA THR A 60 -4.75 -12.14 -6.72
C THR A 60 -3.98 -11.86 -8.02
N PHE A 61 -4.52 -10.99 -8.87
CA PHE A 61 -3.94 -10.55 -10.14
C PHE A 61 -4.51 -9.17 -10.52
N GLY A 62 -3.77 -8.35 -11.28
CA GLY A 62 -4.25 -7.04 -11.75
C GLY A 62 -4.29 -5.96 -10.67
N HIS A 63 -5.19 -4.98 -10.84
CA HIS A 63 -5.48 -3.90 -9.88
C HIS A 63 -4.28 -3.06 -9.46
N LYS A 64 -3.21 -3.04 -10.26
CA LYS A 64 -1.94 -2.43 -9.87
C LYS A 64 -2.05 -0.91 -9.77
N GLU A 65 -2.98 -0.30 -10.49
CA GLU A 65 -3.33 1.11 -10.45
C GLU A 65 -3.75 1.60 -9.05
N GLU A 66 -4.24 0.71 -8.17
CA GLU A 66 -4.54 1.05 -6.77
C GLU A 66 -3.28 1.42 -5.96
N CYS A 67 -2.12 0.88 -6.37
CA CYS A 67 -0.83 1.12 -5.74
C CYS A 67 0.20 1.60 -6.79
N PRO A 68 0.24 2.91 -7.14
CA PRO A 68 1.10 3.42 -8.20
C PRO A 68 2.58 3.07 -8.06
N CYS A 69 3.15 3.12 -6.85
CA CYS A 69 4.54 2.70 -6.60
C CYS A 69 4.76 1.21 -6.91
N TYR A 70 3.83 0.35 -6.50
CA TYR A 70 3.89 -1.10 -6.74
C TYR A 70 3.79 -1.40 -8.25
N ASN A 71 2.93 -0.68 -8.98
CA ASN A 71 2.75 -0.83 -10.43
C ASN A 71 3.96 -0.38 -11.24
N ASN A 72 4.53 0.76 -10.86
CA ASN A 72 5.58 1.44 -11.62
C ASN A 72 6.96 0.88 -11.31
N TRP A 73 7.12 0.01 -10.31
CA TRP A 73 8.41 -0.57 -10.02
C TRP A 73 8.80 -1.64 -11.06
N LYS A 74 9.83 -1.34 -11.85
CA LYS A 74 10.31 -2.21 -12.93
C LYS A 74 11.65 -2.89 -12.60
N THR A 75 11.94 -4.00 -13.29
CA THR A 75 13.26 -4.62 -13.32
C THR A 75 14.22 -3.77 -14.15
N LYS A 76 15.50 -4.15 -14.18
CA LYS A 76 16.48 -3.46 -15.05
C LYS A 76 16.17 -3.66 -16.54
N GLU A 77 15.51 -4.75 -16.93
CA GLU A 77 15.06 -4.96 -18.31
C GLU A 77 13.71 -4.27 -18.62
N GLY A 78 13.12 -3.51 -17.68
CA GLY A 78 11.88 -2.77 -17.88
C GLY A 78 10.59 -3.54 -17.62
N GLY A 79 10.68 -4.84 -17.33
CA GLY A 79 9.52 -5.68 -16.96
C GLY A 79 8.94 -5.32 -15.58
N PRO A 80 7.69 -5.74 -15.26
CA PRO A 80 7.12 -5.52 -13.94
C PRO A 80 7.92 -6.27 -12.87
N LYS A 81 8.32 -5.56 -11.80
CA LYS A 81 9.06 -6.17 -10.68
C LYS A 81 8.14 -6.81 -9.65
N CYS A 82 6.98 -6.20 -9.43
CA CYS A 82 6.02 -6.59 -8.42
C CYS A 82 4.92 -7.49 -9.01
N PRO A 83 4.51 -8.56 -8.31
CA PRO A 83 3.53 -9.52 -8.80
C PRO A 83 2.14 -8.91 -9.02
#